data_AF-A0A8S3G4F8-F1
#
_entry.id   AF-A0A8S3G4F8-F1
#
_cell.length_a   1.000
_cell.length_b   1.000
_cell.length_c   1.000
_cell.angle_alpha   90.00
_cell.angle_beta   90.00
_cell.angle_gamma   90.00
#
_symmetry.space_group_name_H-M   'P 1'
#
loop_
_entity.id
_entity.type
_entity.pdbx_description
1 polymer ?
#
loop_
_entity_poly.entity_id
_entity_poly.type
_entity_poly.pdbx_seq_one_letter_code
_entity_poly.pdbx_strand_id
1 'polypeptide(L)'
;QYKSVEIGIDGVFKCMLLLKKKKYAALIVEKTPTQEFIYKTELKGLDIVRRDWCQLARSTGEFVVSIILSGQSRDDVLDKIHNRLRDLGDEMRNGKITMEEYEINRQLSKDPSDYSDAKSLPHVQIALRFNTNSTGRKMKRGDTISYIVCEDGTQNSAMQRGYLRE
;
A
#
# COMPACT_ATOMS: atom_id res chain seq x y z
N GLN A 1 -36.43 9.54 23.26
CA GLN A 1 -35.26 10.45 23.34
C GLN A 1 -34.15 9.75 24.10
N TYR A 2 -32.96 9.65 23.50
CA TYR A 2 -31.78 9.15 24.19
C TYR A 2 -31.30 10.20 25.20
N LYS A 3 -30.92 9.80 26.43
CA LYS A 3 -30.55 10.73 27.52
C LYS A 3 -29.06 11.12 27.56
N SER A 4 -28.21 10.40 26.82
CA SER A 4 -26.74 10.55 26.90
C SER A 4 -26.02 10.31 25.58
N VAL A 5 -26.76 10.10 24.48
CA VAL A 5 -26.18 9.87 23.15
C VAL A 5 -26.58 11.03 22.26
N GLU A 6 -25.58 11.72 21.74
CA GLU A 6 -25.72 12.84 20.82
C GLU A 6 -25.01 12.52 19.51
N ILE A 7 -25.59 12.95 18.39
CA ILE A 7 -25.00 12.82 17.07
C ILE A 7 -24.50 14.21 16.67
N GLY A 8 -23.19 14.31 16.41
CA GLY A 8 -22.55 15.50 15.89
C GLY A 8 -22.21 15.37 14.40
N ILE A 9 -21.83 16.48 13.80
CA ILE A 9 -21.22 16.51 12.46
C ILE A 9 -19.72 16.28 12.65
N ASP A 10 -19.21 15.16 12.15
CA ASP A 10 -17.77 14.83 12.20
C ASP A 10 -16.97 15.55 11.10
N GLY A 11 -17.56 15.71 9.91
CA GLY A 11 -16.94 16.43 8.80
C GLY A 11 -17.83 16.52 7.58
N VAL A 12 -17.40 17.35 6.62
CA VAL A 12 -18.05 17.51 5.31
C VAL A 12 -17.05 17.14 4.23
N PHE A 13 -17.49 16.34 3.26
CA PHE A 13 -16.67 15.97 2.11
C PHE A 13 -17.11 16.74 0.86
N LYS A 14 -16.16 17.35 0.15
CA LYS A 14 -16.42 17.96 -1.17
C LYS A 14 -16.74 16.90 -2.21
N CYS A 15 -16.00 15.79 -2.18
CA CYS A 15 -16.21 14.63 -3.02
C CYS A 15 -15.75 13.36 -2.28
N MET A 16 -16.36 12.22 -2.63
CA MET A 16 -16.05 10.93 -2.04
C MET A 16 -16.09 9.84 -3.13
N LEU A 17 -15.04 9.02 -3.14
CA LEU A 17 -14.94 7.77 -3.87
C LEU A 17 -15.15 6.61 -2.88
N LEU A 18 -16.36 6.07 -2.84
CA LEU A 18 -16.71 4.93 -2.01
C LEU A 18 -16.55 3.63 -2.80
N LEU A 19 -15.63 2.76 -2.39
CA LEU A 19 -15.34 1.51 -3.11
C LEU A 19 -16.05 0.31 -2.48
N LYS A 20 -15.86 0.10 -1.18
CA LYS A 20 -16.41 -1.01 -0.39
C LYS A 20 -16.63 -0.59 1.06
N LYS A 21 -17.26 -1.46 1.86
CA LYS A 21 -17.37 -1.28 3.31
C LYS A 21 -15.99 -0.99 3.91
N LYS A 22 -15.89 0.12 4.66
CA LYS A 22 -14.65 0.63 5.28
C LYS A 22 -13.51 0.96 4.30
N LYS A 23 -13.79 1.13 2.99
CA LYS A 23 -12.82 1.50 1.96
C LYS A 23 -13.31 2.70 1.16
N TYR A 24 -12.75 3.87 1.41
CA TYR A 24 -13.09 5.11 0.71
C TYR A 24 -11.89 6.07 0.59
N ALA A 25 -11.98 6.98 -0.36
CA ALA A 25 -11.18 8.20 -0.44
C ALA A 25 -12.11 9.41 -0.52
N ALA A 26 -11.77 10.52 0.10
CA ALA A 26 -12.59 11.74 0.05
C ALA A 26 -11.74 12.99 0.16
N LEU A 27 -12.27 14.14 -0.27
CA LEU A 27 -11.72 15.45 0.06
C LEU A 27 -12.49 16.04 1.23
N ILE A 28 -11.89 16.04 2.43
CA ILE A 28 -12.46 16.69 3.60
C ILE A 28 -12.34 18.21 3.47
N VAL A 29 -13.42 18.90 3.83
CA VAL A 29 -13.49 20.35 3.86
C VAL A 29 -13.09 20.83 5.25
N GLU A 30 -12.00 21.57 5.33
CA GLU A 30 -11.58 22.26 6.55
C GLU A 30 -11.77 23.76 6.38
N LYS A 31 -12.28 24.42 7.43
CA LYS A 31 -12.43 25.87 7.45
C LYS A 31 -11.24 26.49 8.18
N THR A 32 -10.54 27.40 7.51
CA THR A 32 -9.45 28.15 8.15
C THR A 32 -9.98 29.22 9.10
N PRO A 33 -9.15 29.76 10.01
CA PRO A 33 -9.49 30.95 10.79
C PRO A 33 -9.89 32.16 9.93
N THR A 34 -9.39 32.23 8.69
CA THR A 34 -9.68 33.27 7.70
C THR A 34 -11.00 33.06 6.94
N GLN A 35 -11.80 32.04 7.31
CA GLN A 35 -13.05 31.63 6.66
C GLN A 35 -12.91 31.06 5.24
N GLU A 36 -11.71 30.72 4.81
CA GLU A 36 -11.47 30.03 3.54
C GLU A 36 -11.63 28.51 3.70
N PHE A 37 -12.00 27.83 2.61
CA PHE A 37 -12.10 26.37 2.59
C PHE A 37 -10.81 25.76 2.04
N ILE A 38 -10.19 24.88 2.82
CA ILE A 38 -9.09 24.03 2.39
C ILE A 38 -9.62 22.62 2.20
N TYR A 39 -9.12 21.94 1.17
CA TYR A 39 -9.45 20.55 0.89
C TYR A 39 -8.26 19.66 1.20
N LYS A 40 -8.45 18.66 2.04
CA LYS A 40 -7.44 17.63 2.32
C LYS A 40 -7.93 16.27 1.88
N THR A 41 -7.03 15.46 1.30
CA THR A 41 -7.36 14.08 0.93
C THR A 41 -7.36 13.20 2.16
N GLU A 42 -8.48 12.54 2.42
CA GLU A 42 -8.62 11.48 3.41
C GLU A 42 -8.74 10.12 2.71
N LEU A 43 -7.90 9.18 3.11
CA LEU A 43 -7.87 7.81 2.58
C LEU A 43 -8.11 6.83 3.74
N LYS A 44 -9.15 5.98 3.65
CA LYS A 44 -9.44 4.96 4.67
C LYS A 44 -9.57 3.58 4.06
N GLY A 45 -8.84 2.62 4.64
CA GLY A 45 -8.95 1.18 4.33
C GLY A 45 -8.55 0.77 2.90
N LEU A 46 -8.12 1.73 2.08
CA LEU A 46 -7.56 1.48 0.76
C LEU A 46 -6.22 0.76 0.86
N ASP A 47 -5.86 0.05 -0.21
CA ASP A 47 -4.63 -0.74 -0.20
C ASP A 47 -3.38 0.15 -0.17
N ILE A 48 -3.49 1.39 -0.69
CA ILE A 48 -2.47 2.43 -0.62
C ILE A 48 -2.09 2.85 0.81
N VAL A 49 -2.98 2.71 1.80
CA VAL A 49 -2.65 3.03 3.21
C VAL A 49 -2.12 1.83 3.99
N ARG A 50 -1.95 0.66 3.34
CA ARG A 50 -1.49 -0.56 4.00
C ARG A 50 0.03 -0.72 3.86
N ARG A 51 0.67 -1.18 4.95
CA ARG A 51 2.12 -1.38 5.02
C ARG A 51 2.67 -2.53 4.17
N ASP A 52 1.81 -3.43 3.72
CA ASP A 52 2.17 -4.66 2.98
C ASP A 52 2.09 -4.51 1.45
N TRP A 53 1.98 -3.29 0.96
CA TRP A 53 2.15 -2.93 -0.46
C TRP A 53 3.46 -2.19 -0.66
N CYS A 54 4.10 -2.35 -1.82
CA CYS A 54 5.33 -1.64 -2.13
C CYS A 54 5.08 -0.13 -2.30
N GLN A 55 6.13 0.67 -2.11
CA GLN A 55 6.02 2.13 -2.18
C GLN A 55 5.59 2.60 -3.57
N LEU A 56 6.03 1.93 -4.63
CA LEU A 56 5.63 2.22 -6.02
C LEU A 56 4.12 2.11 -6.22
N ALA A 57 3.51 1.05 -5.67
CA ALA A 57 2.07 0.82 -5.80
C ALA A 57 1.27 1.85 -4.99
N ARG A 58 1.77 2.25 -3.81
CA ARG A 58 1.14 3.28 -2.98
C ARG A 58 1.16 4.64 -3.67
N SER A 59 2.35 5.10 -4.08
CA SER A 59 2.53 6.42 -4.72
C SER A 59 1.72 6.53 -6.01
N THR A 60 1.70 5.46 -6.82
CA THR A 60 0.88 5.40 -8.03
C THR A 60 -0.61 5.42 -7.72
N GLY A 61 -1.05 4.68 -6.70
CA GLY A 61 -2.46 4.68 -6.28
C GLY A 61 -2.91 6.01 -5.68
N GLU A 62 -2.06 6.68 -4.89
CA GLU A 62 -2.30 8.02 -4.37
C GLU A 62 -2.43 9.04 -5.50
N PHE A 63 -1.55 8.98 -6.50
CA PHE A 63 -1.66 9.78 -7.72
C PHE A 63 -3.03 9.57 -8.38
N VAL A 64 -3.41 8.33 -8.68
CA VAL A 64 -4.69 8.01 -9.33
C VAL A 64 -5.87 8.57 -8.53
N VAL A 65 -5.89 8.38 -7.21
CA VAL A 65 -6.95 8.90 -6.35
C VAL A 65 -6.99 10.43 -6.37
N SER A 66 -5.83 11.09 -6.34
CA SER A 66 -5.77 12.56 -6.40
C SER A 66 -6.32 13.12 -7.71
N ILE A 67 -6.08 12.45 -8.84
CA ILE A 67 -6.63 12.85 -10.13
C ILE A 67 -8.15 12.62 -10.16
N ILE A 68 -8.64 11.49 -9.64
CA ILE A 68 -10.08 11.22 -9.56
C ILE A 68 -10.81 12.27 -8.70
N LEU A 69 -10.21 12.69 -7.58
CA LEU A 69 -10.80 13.67 -6.68
C LEU A 69 -10.52 15.13 -7.08
N SER A 70 -9.79 15.37 -8.18
CA SER A 70 -9.36 16.71 -8.58
C SER A 70 -10.48 17.65 -9.03
N GLY A 71 -11.61 17.09 -9.49
CA GLY A 71 -12.71 17.85 -10.10
C GLY A 71 -12.49 18.25 -11.56
N GLN A 72 -11.48 17.69 -12.23
CA GLN A 72 -11.24 17.85 -13.67
C GLN A 72 -12.30 17.13 -14.51
N SER A 73 -12.33 17.41 -15.82
CA SER A 73 -13.22 16.70 -16.73
C SER A 73 -12.89 15.19 -16.72
N ARG A 74 -13.90 14.36 -16.96
CA ARG A 74 -13.71 12.90 -16.97
C ARG A 74 -12.65 12.48 -17.98
N ASP A 75 -12.63 13.13 -19.13
CA ASP A 75 -11.71 12.80 -20.22
C ASP A 75 -10.27 13.17 -19.82
N ASP A 76 -10.05 14.34 -19.22
CA ASP A 76 -8.73 14.73 -18.68
C ASP A 76 -8.25 13.77 -17.57
N VAL A 77 -9.16 13.33 -16.70
CA VAL A 77 -8.86 12.38 -15.62
C VAL A 77 -8.38 11.05 -16.20
N LEU A 78 -9.09 10.53 -17.20
CA LEU A 78 -8.73 9.27 -17.86
C LEU A 78 -7.38 9.39 -18.56
N ASP A 79 -7.17 10.45 -19.33
CA ASP A 79 -5.92 10.66 -20.07
C ASP A 79 -4.71 10.73 -19.13
N LYS A 80 -4.82 11.46 -18.01
CA LYS A 80 -3.75 11.55 -17.01
C LYS A 80 -3.43 10.21 -16.36
N ILE A 81 -4.45 9.43 -16.02
CA ILE A 81 -4.26 8.10 -15.43
C ILE A 81 -3.59 7.17 -16.44
N HIS A 82 -4.08 7.13 -17.68
CA HIS A 82 -3.51 6.27 -18.73
C HIS A 82 -2.06 6.63 -19.06
N ASN A 83 -1.76 7.92 -19.19
CA ASN A 83 -0.40 8.37 -19.47
C ASN A 83 0.54 8.01 -18.32
N ARG A 84 0.16 8.28 -17.06
CA ARG A 84 1.01 7.92 -15.92
C ARG A 84 1.28 6.43 -15.83
N LEU A 85 0.27 5.58 -16.06
CA LEU A 85 0.44 4.12 -16.01
C LEU A 85 1.33 3.61 -17.16
N ARG A 86 1.26 4.23 -18.34
CA ARG A 86 2.13 3.91 -19.48
C ARG A 86 3.59 4.27 -19.16
N ASP A 87 3.81 5.51 -18.72
CA ASP A 87 5.13 6.02 -18.36
C ASP A 87 5.76 5.19 -17.24
N LEU A 88 4.99 4.86 -16.20
CA LEU A 88 5.43 3.98 -15.12
C LEU A 88 5.85 2.61 -15.65
N GLY A 89 5.08 2.02 -16.57
CA GLY A 89 5.42 0.75 -17.19
C GLY A 89 6.75 0.82 -17.95
N ASP A 90 7.00 1.92 -18.65
CA ASP A 90 8.26 2.15 -19.36
C ASP A 90 9.42 2.40 -18.40
N GLU A 91 9.22 3.17 -17.32
CA GLU A 91 10.21 3.38 -16.26
C GLU A 91 10.63 2.04 -15.61
N MET A 92 9.67 1.17 -15.32
CA MET A 92 9.93 -0.16 -14.77
C MET A 92 10.73 -1.05 -15.75
N ARG A 93 10.30 -1.14 -17.01
CA ARG A 93 10.99 -1.97 -18.03
C ARG A 93 12.40 -1.48 -18.34
N ASN A 94 12.62 -0.16 -18.29
CA ASN A 94 13.92 0.44 -18.53
C ASN A 94 14.81 0.51 -17.28
N GLY A 95 14.38 -0.06 -16.14
CA GLY A 95 15.16 -0.08 -14.90
C GLY A 95 15.39 1.30 -14.28
N LYS A 96 14.49 2.27 -14.50
CA LYS A 96 14.58 3.62 -13.93
C LYS A 96 14.08 3.70 -12.49
N ILE A 97 13.33 2.71 -12.03
CA ILE A 97 12.78 2.62 -10.67
C ILE A 97 13.80 1.91 -9.78
N THR A 98 14.10 2.49 -8.61
CA THR A 98 15.05 1.90 -7.66
C THR A 98 14.46 0.69 -6.94
N MET A 99 15.31 -0.18 -6.39
CA MET A 99 14.84 -1.40 -5.72
C MET A 99 14.00 -1.13 -4.47
N GLU A 100 14.27 -0.03 -3.78
CA GLU A 100 13.55 0.40 -2.57
C GLU A 100 12.06 0.62 -2.85
N GLU A 101 11.70 1.09 -4.05
CA GLU A 101 10.31 1.32 -4.43
C GLU A 101 9.50 0.02 -4.56
N TYR A 102 10.18 -1.11 -4.77
CA TYR A 102 9.57 -2.44 -4.85
C TYR A 102 9.47 -3.15 -3.49
N GLU A 103 10.03 -2.56 -2.43
CA GLU A 103 10.17 -3.21 -1.13
C GLU A 103 8.81 -3.35 -0.42
N ILE A 104 8.52 -4.57 0.04
CA ILE A 104 7.31 -4.94 0.77
C ILE A 104 7.67 -5.28 2.21
N ASN A 105 6.95 -4.67 3.15
CA ASN A 105 7.17 -4.85 4.58
C ASN A 105 6.06 -5.70 5.20
N ARG A 106 6.40 -6.80 5.88
CA ARG A 106 5.42 -7.64 6.59
C ARG A 106 5.95 -8.18 7.91
N GLN A 107 5.17 -8.02 8.96
CA GLN A 107 5.51 -8.48 10.30
C GLN A 107 5.12 -9.95 10.52
N LEU A 108 6.01 -10.71 11.17
CA LEU A 108 5.74 -12.05 11.64
C LEU A 108 4.82 -12.02 12.87
N SER A 109 3.64 -12.63 12.77
CA SER A 109 2.66 -12.72 13.86
C SER A 109 2.94 -13.88 14.82
N LYS A 110 3.66 -14.90 14.34
CA LYS A 110 4.15 -16.07 15.08
C LYS A 110 5.63 -16.30 14.75
N ASP A 111 6.29 -17.24 15.41
CA ASP A 111 7.63 -17.63 15.00
C ASP A 111 7.58 -18.33 13.62
N PRO A 112 8.61 -18.17 12.76
CA PRO A 112 8.57 -18.70 11.39
C PRO A 112 8.28 -20.20 11.29
N SER A 113 8.70 -20.99 12.29
CA SER A 113 8.47 -22.44 12.38
C SER A 113 7.02 -22.83 12.65
N ASP A 114 6.22 -21.90 13.20
CA ASP A 114 4.87 -22.20 13.72
C ASP A 114 3.77 -21.95 12.67
N TYR A 115 4.17 -21.57 11.45
CA TYR A 115 3.27 -21.38 10.31
C TYR A 115 3.06 -22.69 9.57
N SER A 116 1.82 -23.20 9.56
CA SER A 116 1.43 -24.39 8.79
C SER A 116 1.40 -24.14 7.27
N ASP A 117 1.21 -22.90 6.85
CA ASP A 117 1.05 -22.46 5.46
C ASP A 117 2.27 -21.64 4.95
N ALA A 118 3.46 -21.94 5.46
CA ALA A 118 4.65 -21.14 5.20
C ALA A 118 4.92 -20.92 3.70
N LYS A 119 4.60 -21.88 2.81
CA LYS A 119 4.88 -21.80 1.36
C LYS A 119 4.10 -20.70 0.63
N SER A 120 2.92 -20.32 1.12
CA SER A 120 2.09 -19.24 0.54
C SER A 120 2.44 -17.86 1.09
N LEU A 121 3.39 -17.78 2.02
CA LEU A 121 3.72 -16.56 2.76
C LEU A 121 5.19 -16.17 2.51
N PRO A 122 5.47 -15.19 1.64
CA PRO A 122 6.83 -14.83 1.25
C PRO A 122 7.72 -14.48 2.45
N HIS A 123 7.26 -13.54 3.29
CA HIS A 123 7.95 -13.13 4.53
C HIS A 123 8.28 -14.29 5.48
N VAL A 124 7.46 -15.35 5.52
CA VAL A 124 7.73 -16.53 6.36
C VAL A 124 8.79 -17.42 5.69
N GLN A 125 8.69 -17.67 4.37
CA GLN A 125 9.73 -18.41 3.63
C GLN A 125 11.10 -17.74 3.76
N ILE A 126 11.12 -16.42 3.64
CA ILE A 126 12.34 -15.63 3.77
C ILE A 126 12.91 -15.77 5.20
N ALA A 127 12.07 -15.65 6.22
CA ALA A 127 12.51 -15.79 7.60
C ALA A 127 13.03 -17.20 7.91
N LEU A 128 12.38 -18.25 7.39
CA LEU A 128 12.86 -19.63 7.50
C LEU A 128 14.22 -19.80 6.82
N ARG A 129 14.34 -19.34 5.56
CA ARG A 129 15.59 -19.40 4.79
C ARG A 129 16.72 -18.66 5.51
N PHE A 130 16.45 -17.46 6.02
CA PHE A 130 17.39 -16.66 6.79
C PHE A 130 17.84 -17.39 8.06
N ASN A 131 16.90 -17.98 8.81
CA ASN A 131 17.20 -18.71 10.04
C ASN A 131 17.98 -20.02 9.82
N THR A 132 17.83 -20.66 8.67
CA THR A 132 18.60 -21.86 8.29
C THR A 132 20.03 -21.50 7.89
N ASN A 133 20.21 -20.39 7.16
CA ASN A 133 21.50 -20.01 6.59
C ASN A 133 22.35 -19.15 7.54
N SER A 134 21.75 -18.50 8.54
CA SER A 134 22.44 -17.59 9.45
C SER A 134 22.85 -18.29 10.75
N THR A 135 24.13 -18.23 11.11
CA THR A 135 24.68 -18.78 12.36
C THR A 135 24.51 -17.86 13.57
N GLY A 136 24.03 -16.63 13.36
CA GLY A 136 23.88 -15.59 14.38
C GLY A 136 22.42 -15.22 14.67
N ARG A 137 22.05 -13.98 14.35
CA ARG A 137 20.70 -13.45 14.57
C ARG A 137 19.67 -14.31 13.86
N LYS A 138 18.58 -14.63 14.57
CA LYS A 138 17.39 -15.27 14.00
C LYS A 138 16.22 -14.30 13.96
N MET A 139 15.42 -14.41 12.90
CA MET A 139 14.13 -13.76 12.76
C MET A 139 13.08 -14.53 13.57
N LYS A 140 12.31 -13.81 14.37
CA LYS A 140 11.32 -14.36 15.31
C LYS A 140 10.02 -13.58 15.25
N ARG A 141 9.02 -14.04 16.01
CA ARG A 141 7.74 -13.33 16.18
C ARG A 141 7.97 -11.85 16.52
N GLY A 142 7.24 -10.98 15.82
CA GLY A 142 7.30 -9.52 15.98
C GLY A 142 8.31 -8.83 15.06
N ASP A 143 9.25 -9.56 14.46
CA ASP A 143 10.17 -8.97 13.48
C ASP A 143 9.42 -8.59 12.19
N THR A 144 9.82 -7.45 11.61
CA THR A 144 9.34 -7.00 10.30
C THR A 144 10.31 -7.44 9.23
N ILE A 145 9.82 -8.19 8.25
CA ILE A 145 10.59 -8.69 7.12
C ILE A 145 10.32 -7.77 5.94
N SER A 146 11.41 -7.22 5.41
CA SER A 146 11.40 -6.36 4.24
C SER A 146 11.96 -7.13 3.06
N TYR A 147 11.20 -7.22 1.97
CA TYR A 147 11.54 -8.10 0.86
C TYR A 147 11.07 -7.59 -0.49
N ILE A 148 11.72 -8.09 -1.53
CA ILE A 148 11.35 -7.88 -2.94
C ILE A 148 11.07 -9.23 -3.60
N VAL A 149 10.22 -9.24 -4.64
CA VAL A 149 9.94 -10.43 -5.44
C VAL A 149 10.80 -10.38 -6.69
N CYS A 150 11.60 -11.41 -6.91
CA CYS A 150 12.58 -11.46 -8.00
C CYS A 150 12.26 -12.58 -8.99
N GLU A 151 12.72 -12.44 -10.22
CA GLU A 151 12.84 -13.57 -11.15
C GLU A 151 14.13 -14.35 -10.83
N ASP A 152 13.97 -15.58 -10.36
CA ASP A 152 15.08 -16.46 -9.94
C ASP A 152 15.33 -17.62 -10.92
N GLY A 153 14.69 -17.57 -12.10
CA GLY A 153 14.74 -18.63 -13.12
C GLY A 153 13.94 -19.90 -12.79
N THR A 154 13.26 -19.95 -11.63
CA THR A 154 12.43 -21.10 -11.26
C THR A 154 10.99 -20.94 -11.75
N GLN A 155 10.28 -22.06 -11.87
CA GLN A 155 8.83 -22.08 -12.12
C GLN A 155 8.00 -21.90 -10.83
N ASN A 156 8.64 -21.45 -9.74
CA ASN A 156 7.94 -21.24 -8.48
C ASN A 156 7.00 -20.04 -8.57
N SER A 157 5.93 -20.11 -7.76
CA SER A 157 5.00 -18.99 -7.64
C SER A 157 5.72 -17.74 -7.14
N ALA A 158 5.21 -16.55 -7.49
CA ALA A 158 5.73 -15.28 -6.98
C ALA A 158 5.85 -15.25 -5.45
N MET A 159 4.98 -15.98 -4.75
CA MET A 159 4.99 -16.04 -3.29
C MET A 159 6.21 -16.76 -2.70
N GLN A 160 6.89 -17.59 -3.49
CA GLN A 160 8.09 -18.34 -3.09
C GLN A 160 9.39 -17.68 -3.56
N ARG A 161 9.28 -16.69 -4.46
CA ARG A 161 10.40 -15.96 -5.05
C ARG A 161 10.64 -14.60 -4.37
N GLY A 162 10.37 -14.55 -3.06
CA GLY A 162 10.69 -13.40 -2.22
C GLY A 162 12.12 -13.48 -1.68
N TYR A 163 12.84 -12.36 -1.70
CA TYR A 163 14.23 -12.24 -1.26
C TYR A 163 14.42 -10.98 -0.43
N LEU A 164 15.34 -11.03 0.53
CA LEU A 164 15.80 -9.82 1.22
C LEU A 164 16.56 -8.95 0.20
N ARG A 165 16.49 -7.63 0.38
CA ARG A 165 17.38 -6.71 -0.32
C ARG A 165 18.79 -6.89 0.23
N GLU A 166 19.75 -7.20 -0.63
CA GLU A 166 21.19 -7.23 -0.30
C GLU A 166 21.79 -5.83 -0.32
#